data_AF-A0AAE1A9V5-F1
#
_entry.id   AF-A0AAE1A9V5-F1
#
_cell.length_a   1.000
_cell.length_b   1.000
_cell.length_c   1.000
_cell.angle_alpha   90.00
_cell.angle_beta   90.00
_cell.angle_gamma   90.00
#
_symmetry.space_group_name_H-M   'P 1'
#
loop_
_entity.id
_entity.type
_entity.pdbx_description
1 polymer ?
#
loop_
_entity_poly.entity_id
_entity_poly.type
_entity_poly.pdbx_seq_one_letter_code
_entity_poly.pdbx_strand_id
1 'polypeptide(L)'
;MWVYIPSFNRNFKRQKGYLEIVIESHWKCGDRPTPGSLGIVVEIECHSFVGNTTLNVKISGANTEEPFLTNIGTPQGDSLSPVLFIIYLEQALKNVRSTLDSPSNTTEAHLPKEIAYADDIDFIGNKPVNVKKIEEILKVHKLKVNVDKTEHTSVRKHSEEWKTSKKVGSLLGSKEDIEHRKHLSNIALNKMEQIWHKADKTKQRTRIKLYNTLVRSVLLYNCGTWALTKTDEEKLDSFHRKQLRRVLGIRYPTKISNKSLYKKCEQTPISLEVLQAKRRLFGHVLRREPSIPANKAMAFMLFDHP
;
A
#
# COMPACT_ATOMS: atom_id res chain seq x y z
N MET A 1 20.64 -8.78 1.87
CA MET A 1 19.48 -8.74 0.98
C MET A 1 19.22 -7.29 0.62
N TRP A 2 19.20 -6.97 -0.66
CA TRP A 2 18.89 -5.64 -1.18
C TRP A 2 17.44 -5.63 -1.66
N VAL A 3 16.73 -4.55 -1.35
CA VAL A 3 15.39 -4.27 -1.86
C VAL A 3 15.51 -3.00 -2.70
N TYR A 4 15.17 -3.10 -3.97
CA TYR A 4 15.25 -2.04 -4.95
C TYR A 4 13.84 -1.58 -5.30
N ILE A 5 13.55 -0.29 -5.15
CA ILE A 5 12.20 0.28 -5.28
C ILE A 5 12.13 1.15 -6.54
N PRO A 6 11.73 0.66 -7.71
CA PRO A 6 11.27 1.55 -8.77
C PRO A 6 9.86 2.04 -8.42
N SER A 7 9.76 3.28 -7.97
CA SER A 7 8.48 3.98 -7.93
C SER A 7 8.17 4.47 -9.34
N PHE A 8 7.03 4.05 -9.89
CA PHE A 8 6.48 4.71 -11.07
C PHE A 8 5.67 5.94 -10.63
N ASN A 9 5.49 6.89 -11.53
CA ASN A 9 5.22 8.28 -11.15
C ASN A 9 3.89 8.48 -10.41
N ARG A 10 3.95 8.67 -9.07
CA ARG A 10 2.83 9.12 -8.22
C ARG A 10 2.87 10.59 -7.77
N ASN A 11 3.46 11.51 -8.55
CA ASN A 11 3.33 12.94 -8.24
C ASN A 11 2.09 13.55 -8.91
N PHE A 12 0.94 13.33 -8.27
CA PHE A 12 -0.21 14.23 -8.31
C PHE A 12 0.14 15.54 -7.56
N LYS A 13 1.09 16.32 -8.08
CA LYS A 13 1.15 17.77 -7.83
C LYS A 13 0.67 18.40 -9.12
N ARG A 14 -0.58 18.91 -9.14
CA ARG A 14 -1.15 19.83 -10.14
C ARG A 14 -0.24 20.09 -11.36
N GLN A 15 -0.07 19.08 -12.18
CA GLN A 15 0.42 19.19 -13.54
C GLN A 15 -0.50 18.23 -14.28
N LYS A 16 -1.38 18.82 -15.07
CA LYS A 16 -2.26 18.12 -16.00
C LYS A 16 -1.40 17.14 -16.80
N GLY A 17 -1.78 15.86 -16.86
CA GLY A 17 -1.09 14.91 -17.73
C GLY A 17 -1.40 13.47 -17.39
N TYR A 18 -2.05 12.80 -18.32
CA TYR A 18 -2.44 11.40 -18.38
C TYR A 18 -1.37 10.40 -17.91
N LEU A 19 -1.81 9.22 -17.45
CA LEU A 19 -0.97 8.02 -17.39
C LEU A 19 -0.59 7.65 -18.82
N GLU A 20 0.68 7.60 -19.21
CA GLU A 20 1.03 7.21 -20.57
C GLU A 20 0.95 5.68 -20.77
N ILE A 21 -0.05 5.21 -21.53
CA ILE A 21 -0.15 3.82 -22.01
C ILE A 21 -0.41 3.91 -23.51
N VAL A 22 0.58 3.65 -24.36
CA VAL A 22 0.33 3.64 -25.81
C VAL A 22 -0.14 2.26 -26.22
N ILE A 23 -1.37 2.18 -26.69
CA ILE A 23 -1.91 0.99 -27.34
C ILE A 23 -1.64 1.17 -28.84
N GLU A 24 -0.51 0.65 -29.32
CA GLU A 24 -0.28 0.53 -30.76
C GLU A 24 -1.15 -0.59 -31.34
N SER A 25 -1.52 -0.45 -32.62
CA SER A 25 -2.46 -1.29 -33.40
C SER A 25 -2.04 -2.75 -33.59
N HIS A 26 -1.03 -3.23 -32.85
CA HIS A 26 -0.54 -4.60 -32.84
C HIS A 26 -0.53 -5.17 -31.41
N TRP A 27 -1.56 -4.87 -30.62
CA TRP A 27 -1.80 -5.59 -29.38
C TRP A 27 -2.41 -6.97 -29.70
N LYS A 28 -1.55 -8.00 -29.85
CA LYS A 28 -1.97 -9.40 -29.87
C LYS A 28 -1.72 -10.00 -28.49
N CYS A 29 -2.75 -10.09 -27.66
CA CYS A 29 -2.69 -10.88 -26.44
C CYS A 29 -3.12 -12.32 -26.76
N GLY A 30 -2.17 -13.25 -26.68
CA GLY A 30 -2.43 -14.70 -26.68
C GLY A 30 -2.06 -15.41 -27.98
N ASP A 31 -1.07 -16.31 -27.88
CA ASP A 31 -1.05 -17.49 -28.75
C ASP A 31 -2.35 -18.28 -28.53
N ARG A 32 -2.94 -18.79 -29.63
CA ARG A 32 -4.16 -19.58 -29.57
C ARG A 32 -3.97 -20.74 -28.60
N PRO A 33 -4.91 -21.00 -27.67
CA PRO A 33 -4.85 -22.20 -26.86
C PRO A 33 -4.91 -23.43 -27.77
N THR A 34 -4.04 -24.40 -27.53
CA THR A 34 -4.16 -25.73 -28.10
C THR A 34 -5.52 -26.33 -27.73
N PRO A 35 -6.17 -27.11 -28.62
CA PRO A 35 -7.53 -27.59 -28.38
C PRO A 35 -7.55 -28.47 -27.13
N GLY A 36 -8.12 -27.97 -26.03
CA GLY A 36 -8.28 -28.74 -24.78
C GLY A 36 -8.03 -27.98 -23.47
N SER A 37 -7.50 -26.75 -23.48
CA SER A 37 -7.39 -25.94 -22.26
C SER A 37 -8.57 -24.97 -22.13
N LEU A 38 -9.29 -25.04 -21.00
CA LEU A 38 -10.25 -24.00 -20.57
C LEU A 38 -9.48 -22.74 -20.17
N GLY A 39 -8.91 -22.06 -21.17
CA GLY A 39 -8.40 -20.70 -21.03
C GLY A 39 -9.54 -19.72 -21.25
N ILE A 40 -9.85 -18.91 -20.23
CA ILE A 40 -10.72 -17.75 -20.41
C ILE A 40 -9.94 -16.76 -21.31
N VAL A 41 -10.25 -16.76 -22.60
CA VAL A 41 -9.79 -15.72 -23.53
C VAL A 41 -10.64 -14.48 -23.24
N VAL A 42 -10.09 -13.54 -22.48
CA VAL A 42 -10.71 -12.22 -22.32
C VAL A 42 -10.28 -11.39 -23.52
N GLU A 43 -11.03 -11.52 -24.61
CA GLU A 43 -10.94 -10.58 -25.74
C GLU A 43 -11.60 -9.27 -25.28
N ILE A 44 -10.82 -8.42 -24.61
CA ILE A 44 -11.29 -7.09 -24.23
C ILE A 44 -11.34 -6.27 -25.52
N GLU A 45 -12.52 -5.85 -25.97
CA GLU A 45 -12.73 -4.79 -26.97
C GLU A 45 -12.19 -3.43 -26.45
N CYS A 46 -10.90 -3.36 -26.15
CA CYS A 46 -10.21 -2.15 -25.70
C CYS A 46 -10.06 -1.13 -26.84
N HIS A 47 -10.18 -1.59 -28.08
CA HIS A 47 -10.03 -0.77 -29.28
C HIS A 47 -11.02 0.41 -29.33
N SER A 48 -12.22 0.26 -28.75
CA SER A 48 -13.24 1.32 -28.75
C SER A 48 -13.24 2.19 -27.49
N PHE A 49 -12.54 1.79 -26.42
CA PHE A 49 -12.53 2.51 -25.14
C PHE A 49 -11.29 3.40 -24.96
N VAL A 50 -10.13 2.98 -25.46
CA VAL A 50 -8.84 3.67 -25.21
C VAL A 50 -8.12 4.09 -26.50
N GLY A 51 -8.43 3.46 -27.64
CA GLY A 51 -7.90 3.84 -28.95
C GLY A 51 -8.86 4.79 -29.69
N ASN A 52 -8.34 5.88 -30.27
CA ASN A 52 -9.13 6.88 -30.99
C ASN A 52 -10.26 7.51 -30.16
N THR A 53 -10.09 7.60 -28.84
CA THR A 53 -11.08 8.21 -27.95
C THR A 53 -10.90 9.72 -27.92
N THR A 54 -11.93 10.49 -28.25
CA THR A 54 -11.94 11.95 -28.09
C THR A 54 -12.34 12.31 -26.66
N LEU A 55 -11.45 12.95 -25.92
CA LEU A 55 -11.72 13.43 -24.57
C LEU A 55 -12.08 14.92 -24.60
N ASN A 56 -13.06 15.29 -23.79
CA ASN A 56 -13.41 16.69 -23.54
C ASN A 56 -13.33 16.95 -22.03
N VAL A 57 -12.61 18.00 -21.61
CA VAL A 57 -12.39 18.31 -20.20
C VAL A 57 -13.32 19.44 -19.77
N LYS A 58 -14.11 19.20 -18.73
CA LYS A 58 -14.97 20.23 -18.16
C LYS A 58 -14.21 21.05 -17.11
N ILE A 59 -14.01 22.34 -17.35
CA ILE A 59 -13.39 23.29 -16.41
C ILE A 59 -14.44 24.31 -15.98
N SER A 60 -14.71 24.42 -14.67
CA SER A 60 -15.64 25.42 -14.11
C SER A 60 -17.05 25.43 -14.72
N GLY A 61 -17.56 24.27 -15.13
CA GLY A 61 -18.92 24.16 -15.69
C GLY A 61 -18.98 24.24 -17.22
N ALA A 62 -17.92 24.70 -17.88
CA ALA A 62 -17.78 24.74 -19.33
C ALA A 62 -16.91 23.57 -19.83
N ASN A 63 -17.31 22.95 -20.94
CA ASN A 63 -16.45 22.01 -21.64
C ASN A 63 -15.32 22.78 -22.33
N THR A 64 -14.15 22.16 -22.49
CA THR A 64 -13.13 22.67 -23.41
C THR A 64 -13.73 22.76 -24.82
N GLU A 65 -13.40 23.85 -25.52
CA GLU A 65 -13.99 24.18 -26.83
C GLU A 65 -13.65 23.12 -27.88
N GLU A 66 -12.46 22.52 -27.78
CA GLU A 66 -12.01 21.47 -28.68
C GLU A 66 -11.73 20.16 -27.92
N PRO A 67 -12.41 19.06 -28.28
CA PRO A 67 -12.02 17.74 -27.80
C PRO A 67 -10.66 17.36 -28.38
N PHE A 68 -9.81 16.71 -27.58
CA PHE A 68 -8.53 16.17 -28.06
C PHE A 68 -8.59 14.66 -28.13
N LEU A 69 -7.97 14.12 -29.18
CA LEU A 69 -7.78 12.69 -29.32
C LEU A 69 -6.76 12.22 -28.29
N THR A 70 -7.10 11.19 -27.53
CA THR A 70 -6.12 10.44 -26.77
C THR A 70 -5.94 9.06 -27.39
N ASN A 71 -4.68 8.74 -27.69
CA ASN A 71 -4.25 7.39 -28.07
C ASN A 71 -3.32 6.80 -26.99
N ILE A 72 -3.17 7.53 -25.88
CA ILE A 72 -2.17 7.28 -24.85
C ILE A 72 -2.82 7.46 -23.48
N GLY A 73 -2.92 6.36 -22.75
CA GLY A 73 -3.38 6.37 -21.37
C GLY A 73 -4.81 5.98 -21.14
N THR A 74 -5.06 5.48 -19.93
CA THR A 74 -6.40 5.16 -19.46
C THR A 74 -6.97 6.33 -18.64
N PRO A 75 -8.26 6.70 -18.79
CA PRO A 75 -8.86 7.79 -18.03
C PRO A 75 -8.79 7.56 -16.51
N GLN A 76 -8.34 8.56 -15.76
CA GLN A 76 -8.34 8.46 -14.30
C GLN A 76 -9.77 8.57 -13.76
N GLY A 77 -10.16 7.63 -12.90
CA GLY A 77 -11.51 7.56 -12.32
C GLY A 77 -12.44 6.60 -13.05
N ASP A 78 -12.04 6.07 -14.21
CA ASP A 78 -12.70 4.92 -14.81
C ASP A 78 -12.34 3.63 -14.04
N SER A 79 -13.35 2.80 -13.80
CA SER A 79 -13.27 1.51 -13.12
C SER A 79 -12.40 0.48 -13.83
N LEU A 80 -12.28 0.54 -15.16
CA LEU A 80 -11.47 -0.41 -15.95
C LEU A 80 -10.00 -0.02 -16.02
N SER A 81 -9.69 1.28 -15.93
CA SER A 81 -8.33 1.82 -16.04
C SER A 81 -7.29 1.12 -15.13
N PRO A 82 -7.56 0.86 -13.83
CA PRO A 82 -6.59 0.18 -12.98
C PRO A 82 -6.29 -1.25 -13.44
N VAL A 83 -7.31 -1.97 -13.93
CA VAL A 83 -7.17 -3.36 -14.39
C VAL A 83 -6.34 -3.41 -15.67
N LEU A 84 -6.65 -2.54 -16.63
CA LEU A 84 -5.91 -2.42 -17.88
C LEU A 84 -4.44 -2.04 -17.63
N PHE A 85 -4.20 -1.10 -16.72
CA PHE A 85 -2.84 -0.73 -16.32
C PHE A 85 -2.06 -1.91 -15.73
N ILE A 86 -2.69 -2.71 -14.84
CA ILE A 86 -2.04 -3.89 -14.26
C ILE A 86 -1.68 -4.93 -15.32
N ILE A 87 -2.59 -5.22 -16.26
CA ILE A 87 -2.33 -6.17 -17.35
C ILE A 87 -1.17 -5.69 -18.23
N TYR A 88 -1.16 -4.40 -18.57
CA TYR A 88 -0.10 -3.78 -19.34
C TYR A 88 1.26 -3.85 -18.64
N LEU A 89 1.27 -3.47 -17.36
CA LEU A 89 2.47 -3.48 -16.52
C LEU A 89 3.03 -4.89 -16.36
N GLU A 90 2.17 -5.89 -16.16
CA GLU A 90 2.58 -7.29 -16.06
C GLU A 90 3.30 -7.78 -17.32
N GLN A 91 2.84 -7.38 -18.51
CA GLN A 91 3.53 -7.73 -19.75
C GLN A 91 4.92 -7.09 -19.83
N ALA A 92 5.06 -5.84 -19.39
CA ALA A 92 6.37 -5.18 -19.32
C ALA A 92 7.29 -5.85 -18.30
N LEU A 93 6.75 -6.29 -17.16
CA LEU A 93 7.51 -6.93 -16.08
C LEU A 93 8.01 -8.33 -16.44
N LYS A 94 7.32 -9.08 -17.31
CA LYS A 94 7.85 -10.36 -17.83
C LYS A 94 9.24 -10.20 -18.46
N ASN A 95 9.44 -9.11 -19.20
CA ASN A 95 10.72 -8.81 -19.83
C ASN A 95 11.77 -8.32 -18.81
N VAL A 96 11.33 -7.68 -17.73
CA VAL A 96 12.24 -7.32 -16.63
C VAL A 96 12.71 -8.56 -15.88
N ARG A 97 11.80 -9.50 -15.59
CA ARG A 97 12.09 -10.73 -14.84
C ARG A 97 13.12 -11.64 -15.51
N SER A 98 13.19 -11.66 -16.84
CA SER A 98 14.23 -12.40 -17.58
C SER A 98 15.64 -11.84 -17.37
N THR A 99 15.74 -10.59 -16.90
CA THR A 99 17.02 -9.92 -16.63
C THR A 99 17.44 -9.97 -15.16
N LEU A 100 16.56 -10.47 -14.29
CA LEU A 100 16.85 -10.69 -12.87
C LEU A 100 17.64 -12.00 -12.71
N ASP A 101 18.65 -11.98 -11.84
CA ASP A 101 19.49 -13.14 -11.58
C ASP A 101 18.67 -14.36 -11.09
N SER A 102 19.13 -15.55 -11.45
CA SER A 102 18.63 -16.81 -10.89
C SER A 102 19.07 -16.96 -9.42
N PRO A 103 18.27 -17.64 -8.57
CA PRO A 103 18.63 -17.83 -7.18
C PRO A 103 19.93 -18.64 -7.09
N SER A 104 20.87 -18.17 -6.30
CA SER A 104 22.21 -18.75 -6.13
C SER A 104 22.26 -19.81 -5.03
N ASN A 105 21.23 -19.92 -4.18
CA ASN A 105 21.13 -20.92 -3.11
C ASN A 105 19.67 -21.30 -2.80
N THR A 106 19.50 -22.32 -1.95
CA THR A 106 18.19 -22.86 -1.55
C THR A 106 17.35 -21.91 -0.71
N THR A 107 17.98 -21.06 0.13
CA THR A 107 17.26 -20.05 0.92
C THR A 107 16.71 -18.92 0.05
N GLU A 108 17.40 -18.55 -1.04
CA GLU A 108 16.92 -17.60 -2.05
C GLU A 108 15.72 -18.11 -2.84
N ALA A 109 15.59 -19.43 -3.03
CA ALA A 109 14.47 -20.02 -3.76
C ALA A 109 13.10 -19.74 -3.11
N HIS A 110 13.08 -19.46 -1.79
CA HIS A 110 11.85 -19.18 -1.05
C HIS A 110 11.52 -17.68 -0.93
N LEU A 111 12.44 -16.79 -1.27
CA LEU A 111 12.21 -15.35 -1.22
C LEU A 111 11.50 -14.86 -2.50
N PRO A 112 10.52 -13.95 -2.38
CA PRO A 112 9.99 -13.27 -3.56
C PRO A 112 11.10 -12.46 -4.22
N LYS A 113 11.26 -12.59 -5.54
CA LYS A 113 12.15 -11.71 -6.33
C LYS A 113 11.54 -10.35 -6.63
N GLU A 114 10.23 -10.26 -6.52
CA GLU A 114 9.43 -9.09 -6.87
C GLU A 114 8.24 -8.98 -5.91
N ILE A 115 7.96 -7.77 -5.45
CA ILE A 115 6.73 -7.42 -4.75
C ILE A 115 6.14 -6.22 -5.49
N ALA A 116 4.93 -6.36 -6.02
CA ALA A 116 4.26 -5.30 -6.77
C ALA A 116 2.96 -4.88 -6.07
N TYR A 117 2.74 -3.57 -5.98
CA TYR A 117 1.49 -2.97 -5.55
C TYR A 117 1.12 -1.81 -6.48
N ALA A 118 0.23 -2.09 -7.43
CA ALA A 118 -0.05 -1.18 -8.55
C ALA A 118 1.25 -0.78 -9.26
N ASP A 119 1.60 0.52 -9.21
CA ASP A 119 2.78 1.13 -9.80
C ASP A 119 3.99 1.17 -8.85
N ASP A 120 3.85 0.74 -7.59
CA ASP A 120 4.98 0.60 -6.67
C ASP A 120 5.52 -0.84 -6.77
N ILE A 121 6.70 -1.01 -7.35
CA ILE A 121 7.33 -2.32 -7.54
C ILE A 121 8.63 -2.35 -6.75
N ASP A 122 8.90 -3.49 -6.11
CA ASP A 122 10.12 -3.78 -5.40
C ASP A 122 10.78 -5.02 -5.98
N PHE A 123 12.04 -4.92 -6.35
CA PHE A 123 12.87 -6.07 -6.72
C PHE A 123 13.78 -6.45 -5.54
N ILE A 124 13.82 -7.75 -5.21
CA ILE A 124 14.53 -8.25 -4.04
C ILE A 124 15.60 -9.23 -4.52
N GLY A 125 16.83 -9.06 -4.03
CA GLY A 125 17.94 -9.93 -4.38
C GLY A 125 19.16 -9.73 -3.49
N ASN A 126 20.24 -10.44 -3.80
CA ASN A 126 21.51 -10.32 -3.07
C ASN A 126 22.52 -9.37 -3.73
N LYS A 127 22.19 -8.88 -4.92
CA LYS A 127 22.93 -7.82 -5.60
C LYS A 127 22.00 -6.64 -5.88
N PRO A 128 22.53 -5.41 -5.93
CA PRO A 128 21.77 -4.26 -6.39
C PRO A 128 21.31 -4.51 -7.84
N VAL A 129 20.05 -4.21 -8.12
CA VAL A 129 19.49 -4.36 -9.47
C VAL A 129 19.95 -3.21 -10.35
N ASN A 130 20.22 -3.50 -11.63
CA ASN A 130 20.64 -2.49 -12.59
C ASN A 130 19.43 -1.67 -13.08
N VAL A 131 19.22 -0.52 -12.44
CA VAL A 131 18.13 0.45 -12.74
C VAL A 131 18.08 0.84 -14.21
N LYS A 132 19.24 1.11 -14.82
CA LYS A 132 19.32 1.57 -16.22
C LYS A 132 18.82 0.51 -17.18
N LYS A 133 19.17 -0.76 -16.92
CA LYS A 133 18.69 -1.89 -17.72
C LYS A 133 17.18 -2.05 -17.60
N ILE A 134 16.61 -1.87 -16.40
CA ILE A 134 15.16 -1.87 -16.20
C ILE A 134 14.51 -0.72 -16.97
N GLU A 135 15.07 0.48 -16.87
CA GLU A 135 14.56 1.66 -17.58
C GLU A 135 14.54 1.44 -19.11
N GLU A 136 15.59 0.85 -19.68
CA GLU A 136 15.66 0.50 -21.11
C GLU A 136 14.54 -0.47 -21.53
N ILE A 137 14.30 -1.52 -20.75
CA ILE A 137 13.25 -2.52 -21.01
C ILE A 137 11.86 -1.90 -20.94
N LEU A 138 11.63 -1.06 -19.93
CA LEU A 138 10.34 -0.44 -19.70
C LEU A 138 10.06 0.69 -20.69
N LYS A 139 11.11 1.36 -21.19
CA LYS A 139 11.00 2.36 -22.25
C LYS A 139 10.46 1.77 -23.55
N VAL A 140 10.74 0.49 -23.86
CA VAL A 140 10.11 -0.23 -24.99
C VAL A 140 8.59 -0.31 -24.82
N HIS A 141 8.13 -0.46 -23.58
CA HIS A 141 6.72 -0.42 -23.19
C HIS A 141 6.26 1.00 -22.86
N LYS A 142 7.01 2.04 -23.27
CA LYS A 142 6.67 3.45 -23.05
C LYS A 142 6.34 3.79 -21.58
N LEU A 143 6.88 3.00 -20.65
CA LEU A 143 6.82 3.23 -19.22
C LEU A 143 8.10 3.93 -18.79
N LYS A 144 7.94 4.97 -17.97
CA LYS A 144 9.06 5.76 -17.43
C LYS A 144 9.22 5.51 -15.94
N VAL A 145 10.42 5.09 -15.54
CA VAL A 145 10.80 4.93 -14.12
C VAL A 145 11.00 6.32 -13.49
N ASN A 146 10.50 6.53 -12.27
CA ASN A 146 10.82 7.74 -11.51
C ASN A 146 12.10 7.52 -10.71
N VAL A 147 13.24 7.90 -11.29
CA VAL A 147 14.56 7.73 -10.66
C VAL A 147 14.68 8.49 -9.33
N ASP A 148 14.06 9.68 -9.22
CA ASP A 148 14.13 10.49 -7.99
C ASP A 148 13.41 9.83 -6.80
N LYS A 149 12.36 9.07 -7.09
CA LYS A 149 11.62 8.29 -6.09
C LYS A 149 12.15 6.87 -5.93
N THR A 150 13.15 6.50 -6.72
CA THR A 150 13.70 5.15 -6.67
C THR A 150 14.65 5.05 -5.50
N GLU A 151 14.32 4.18 -4.55
CA GLU A 151 15.11 3.99 -3.34
C GLU A 151 15.80 2.62 -3.35
N HIS A 152 16.94 2.56 -2.65
CA HIS A 152 17.69 1.33 -2.46
C HIS A 152 17.85 1.05 -0.98
N THR A 153 17.31 -0.08 -0.54
CA THR A 153 17.34 -0.50 0.86
C THR A 153 18.24 -1.71 1.02
N SER A 154 19.27 -1.58 1.86
CA SER A 154 20.14 -2.68 2.25
C SER A 154 19.68 -3.31 3.57
N VAL A 155 19.23 -4.56 3.53
CA VAL A 155 18.95 -5.34 4.73
C VAL A 155 20.18 -6.20 5.08
N ARG A 156 20.85 -5.82 6.17
CA ARG A 156 22.02 -6.51 6.75
C ARG A 156 21.78 -6.78 8.22
N LYS A 157 22.31 -7.91 8.73
CA LYS A 157 22.10 -8.37 10.12
C LYS A 157 22.49 -7.32 11.18
N HIS A 158 23.53 -6.53 10.91
CA HIS A 158 24.05 -5.52 11.83
C HIS A 158 23.71 -4.08 11.45
N SER A 159 22.82 -3.88 10.47
CA SER A 159 22.32 -2.54 10.10
C SER A 159 20.85 -2.41 10.50
N GLU A 160 20.49 -1.24 11.00
CA GLU A 160 19.11 -0.88 11.33
C GLU A 160 18.50 0.12 10.33
N GLU A 161 19.25 0.55 9.31
CA GLU A 161 18.81 1.57 8.33
C GLU A 161 17.55 1.15 7.58
N TRP A 162 17.39 -0.15 7.32
CA TRP A 162 16.20 -0.68 6.63
C TRP A 162 14.91 -0.48 7.42
N LYS A 163 14.97 -0.28 8.75
CA LYS A 163 13.77 -0.14 9.59
C LYS A 163 12.96 1.10 9.24
N THR A 164 13.60 2.16 8.76
CA THR A 164 12.96 3.42 8.37
C THR A 164 12.54 3.46 6.90
N SER A 165 12.84 2.40 6.12
CA SER A 165 12.37 2.30 4.74
C SER A 165 10.84 2.11 4.71
N LYS A 166 10.17 2.84 3.83
CA LYS A 166 8.70 2.92 3.77
C LYS A 166 8.14 2.07 2.64
N LYS A 167 7.14 1.24 2.93
CA LYS A 167 6.46 0.33 2.00
C LYS A 167 4.95 0.42 2.16
N VAL A 168 4.26 0.74 1.06
CA VAL A 168 2.79 0.89 1.01
C VAL A 168 2.27 1.68 2.23
N GLY A 169 2.98 2.76 2.58
CA GLY A 169 2.63 3.63 3.70
C GLY A 169 3.14 3.25 5.09
N SER A 170 3.68 2.05 5.32
CA SER A 170 4.26 1.60 6.62
C SER A 170 5.79 1.57 6.61
N LEU A 171 6.42 1.78 7.75
CA LEU A 171 7.84 1.53 7.93
C LEU A 171 8.11 0.04 8.18
N LEU A 172 9.25 -0.48 7.71
CA LEU A 172 9.59 -1.90 7.86
C LEU A 172 9.90 -2.27 9.32
N GLY A 173 10.44 -1.35 10.09
CA GLY A 173 10.69 -1.53 11.52
C GLY A 173 9.41 -1.38 12.33
N SER A 174 9.10 -2.38 13.16
CA SER A 174 7.85 -2.35 13.96
C SER A 174 7.82 -1.18 14.93
N LYS A 175 8.93 -0.88 15.62
CA LYS A 175 8.99 0.22 16.59
C LYS A 175 8.85 1.57 15.89
N GLU A 176 9.55 1.72 14.77
CA GLU A 176 9.56 2.91 13.93
C GLU A 176 8.16 3.17 13.37
N ASP A 177 7.48 2.15 12.83
CA ASP A 177 6.12 2.29 12.30
C ASP A 177 5.10 2.64 13.40
N ILE A 178 5.21 2.04 14.59
CA ILE A 178 4.34 2.36 15.73
C ILE A 178 4.46 3.84 16.11
N GLU A 179 5.69 4.35 16.25
CA GLU A 179 5.92 5.75 16.60
C GLU A 179 5.45 6.69 15.48
N HIS A 180 5.66 6.31 14.22
CA HIS A 180 5.14 7.03 13.08
C HIS A 180 3.59 7.07 13.07
N ARG A 181 2.91 5.96 13.37
CA ARG A 181 1.43 5.93 13.50
C ARG A 181 0.92 6.75 14.67
N LYS A 182 1.61 6.71 15.82
CA LYS A 182 1.29 7.59 16.96
C LYS A 182 1.38 9.04 16.54
N HIS A 183 2.44 9.44 15.84
CA HIS A 183 2.60 10.79 15.34
C HIS A 183 1.50 11.20 14.35
N LEU A 184 1.23 10.38 13.32
CA LEU A 184 0.16 10.63 12.35
C LEU A 184 -1.23 10.71 12.98
N SER A 185 -1.53 9.83 13.93
CA SER A 185 -2.80 9.85 14.66
C SER A 185 -2.94 11.11 15.51
N ASN A 186 -1.85 11.61 16.12
CA ASN A 186 -1.87 12.88 16.84
C ASN A 186 -2.09 14.07 15.88
N ILE A 187 -1.49 14.06 14.70
CA ILE A 187 -1.78 15.07 13.67
C ILE A 187 -3.27 15.05 13.30
N ALA A 188 -3.84 13.87 13.04
CA ALA A 188 -5.25 13.71 12.73
C ALA A 188 -6.14 14.22 13.88
N LEU A 189 -5.78 13.90 15.13
CA LEU A 189 -6.48 14.36 16.33
C LEU A 189 -6.42 15.89 16.45
N ASN A 190 -5.25 16.50 16.23
CA ASN A 190 -5.05 17.95 16.30
C ASN A 190 -5.84 18.70 15.21
N LYS A 191 -5.92 18.15 13.99
CA LYS A 191 -6.71 18.76 12.90
C LYS A 191 -8.19 18.92 13.27
N MET A 192 -8.70 18.10 14.19
CA MET A 192 -10.08 18.14 14.67
C MET A 192 -10.23 18.76 16.06
N GLU A 193 -9.22 19.49 16.53
CA GLU A 193 -9.17 20.04 17.89
C GLU A 193 -10.40 20.89 18.26
N GLN A 194 -10.92 21.66 17.31
CA GLN A 194 -12.12 22.47 17.48
C GLN A 194 -13.38 21.65 17.81
N ILE A 195 -13.48 20.43 17.27
CA ILE A 195 -14.59 19.51 17.51
C ILE A 195 -14.52 18.95 18.94
N TRP A 196 -13.31 18.68 19.43
CA TRP A 196 -13.10 18.10 20.76
C TRP A 196 -13.33 19.13 21.88
N HIS A 197 -12.89 20.38 21.68
CA HIS A 197 -13.02 21.45 22.67
C HIS A 197 -14.44 22.02 22.75
N LYS A 198 -15.18 22.07 21.63
CA LYS A 198 -16.59 22.48 21.59
C LYS A 198 -17.51 21.31 21.92
N ALA A 199 -17.29 20.76 23.13
CA ALA A 199 -18.02 19.62 23.66
C ALA A 199 -19.52 19.88 23.86
N ASP A 200 -19.88 21.16 24.05
CA ASP A 200 -21.23 21.71 24.13
C ASP A 200 -21.99 21.60 22.79
N LYS A 201 -21.29 21.81 21.68
CA LYS A 201 -21.88 21.79 20.33
C LYS A 201 -21.92 20.39 19.70
N THR A 202 -21.23 19.40 20.30
CA THR A 202 -21.10 18.06 19.73
C THR A 202 -21.39 16.95 20.74
N LYS A 203 -22.41 16.14 20.42
CA LYS A 203 -22.76 14.96 21.22
C LYS A 203 -21.55 14.03 21.38
N GLN A 204 -21.35 13.51 22.59
CA GLN A 204 -20.23 12.63 22.93
C GLN A 204 -20.14 11.42 21.98
N ARG A 205 -21.29 10.79 21.68
CA ARG A 205 -21.38 9.64 20.74
C ARG A 205 -20.81 9.99 19.36
N THR A 206 -21.11 11.18 18.84
CA THR A 206 -20.59 11.64 17.54
C THR A 206 -19.09 11.85 17.60
N ARG A 207 -18.56 12.44 18.69
CA ARG A 207 -17.12 12.63 18.87
C ARG A 207 -16.36 11.31 18.89
N ILE A 208 -16.86 10.31 19.61
CA ILE A 208 -16.28 8.96 19.64
C ILE A 208 -16.33 8.32 18.25
N LYS A 209 -17.45 8.44 17.53
CA LYS A 209 -17.58 7.91 16.16
C LYS A 209 -16.54 8.54 15.23
N LEU A 210 -16.39 9.87 15.26
CA LEU A 210 -15.38 10.60 14.48
C LEU A 210 -13.95 10.19 14.83
N TYR A 211 -13.66 10.04 16.13
CA TYR A 211 -12.37 9.53 16.59
C TYR A 211 -12.07 8.15 16.01
N ASN A 212 -13.03 7.23 16.07
CA ASN A 212 -12.88 5.87 15.56
C ASN A 212 -12.63 5.83 14.05
N THR A 213 -13.32 6.67 13.29
CA THR A 213 -13.23 6.69 11.83
C THR A 213 -11.99 7.41 11.29
N LEU A 214 -11.53 8.47 11.96
CA LEU A 214 -10.51 9.38 11.40
C LEU A 214 -9.16 9.34 12.13
N VAL A 215 -9.14 9.02 13.43
CA VAL A 215 -7.90 9.01 14.23
C VAL A 215 -7.46 7.59 14.52
N ARG A 216 -8.35 6.76 15.04
CA ARG A 216 -8.06 5.36 15.39
C ARG A 216 -7.72 4.52 14.16
N SER A 217 -8.41 4.74 13.04
CA SER A 217 -8.09 4.09 11.76
C SER A 217 -6.66 4.37 11.28
N VAL A 218 -6.18 5.61 11.45
CA VAL A 218 -4.79 6.00 11.14
C VAL A 218 -3.80 5.32 12.08
N LEU A 219 -4.13 5.24 13.37
CA LEU A 219 -3.29 4.59 14.38
C LEU A 219 -3.15 3.08 14.12
N LEU A 220 -4.22 2.41 13.69
CA LEU A 220 -4.27 0.95 13.48
C LEU A 220 -3.88 0.51 12.07
N TYR A 221 -3.49 1.44 11.20
CA TYR A 221 -3.13 1.09 9.83
C TYR A 221 -1.96 0.09 9.81
N ASN A 222 -2.16 -1.04 9.13
CA ASN A 222 -1.22 -2.17 9.05
C ASN A 222 -0.75 -2.73 10.40
N CYS A 223 -1.45 -2.49 11.52
CA CYS A 223 -1.02 -2.97 12.84
C CYS A 223 -0.88 -4.50 12.96
N GLY A 224 -1.49 -5.27 12.05
CA GLY A 224 -1.35 -6.72 11.97
C GLY A 224 0.07 -7.20 11.67
N THR A 225 0.96 -6.36 11.16
CA THR A 225 2.35 -6.73 10.83
C THR A 225 3.35 -6.43 11.95
N TRP A 226 2.93 -5.74 13.03
CA TRP A 226 3.86 -5.32 14.08
C TRP A 226 4.31 -6.47 14.98
N ALA A 227 5.62 -6.61 15.20
CA ALA A 227 6.14 -7.39 16.31
C ALA A 227 6.07 -6.54 17.60
N LEU A 228 5.15 -6.88 18.51
CA LEU A 228 4.93 -6.14 19.76
C LEU A 228 5.46 -6.94 20.94
N THR A 229 6.15 -6.27 21.86
CA THR A 229 6.40 -6.80 23.21
C THR A 229 5.25 -6.39 24.14
N LYS A 230 5.13 -7.05 25.30
CA LYS A 230 4.15 -6.69 26.32
C LYS A 230 4.26 -5.21 26.75
N THR A 231 5.49 -4.69 26.82
CA THR A 231 5.72 -3.29 27.17
C THR A 231 5.26 -2.32 26.08
N ASP A 232 5.35 -2.72 24.80
CA ASP A 232 4.85 -1.91 23.68
C ASP A 232 3.32 -1.87 23.67
N GLU A 233 2.66 -3.00 23.97
CA GLU A 233 1.20 -3.08 24.13
C GLU A 233 0.69 -2.15 25.23
N GLU A 234 1.32 -2.17 26.40
CA GLU A 234 0.96 -1.30 27.53
C GLU A 234 1.15 0.19 27.19
N LYS A 235 2.25 0.53 26.49
CA LYS A 235 2.49 1.90 26.00
C LYS A 235 1.44 2.33 24.99
N LEU A 236 1.04 1.44 24.08
CA LEU A 236 0.04 1.72 23.05
C LEU A 236 -1.35 1.93 23.67
N ASP A 237 -1.72 1.11 24.67
CA ASP A 237 -2.96 1.29 25.43
C ASP A 237 -2.94 2.58 26.25
N SER A 238 -1.80 2.95 26.84
CA SER A 238 -1.65 4.22 27.53
C SER A 238 -1.85 5.41 26.58
N PHE A 239 -1.25 5.33 25.39
CA PHE A 239 -1.41 6.32 24.33
C PHE A 239 -2.87 6.45 23.87
N HIS A 240 -3.55 5.32 23.63
CA HIS A 240 -4.98 5.30 23.29
C HIS A 240 -5.83 6.03 24.34
N ARG A 241 -5.66 5.66 25.62
CA ARG A 241 -6.40 6.28 26.73
C ARG A 241 -6.13 7.79 26.84
N LYS A 242 -4.92 8.25 26.51
CA LYS A 242 -4.60 9.69 26.46
C LYS A 242 -5.42 10.39 25.38
N GLN A 243 -5.52 9.81 24.18
CA GLN A 243 -6.35 10.37 23.10
C GLN A 243 -7.84 10.38 23.47
N LEU A 244 -8.37 9.29 24.02
CA LEU A 244 -9.78 9.21 24.45
C LEU A 244 -10.15 10.29 25.49
N ARG A 245 -9.29 10.53 26.48
CA ARG A 245 -9.50 11.61 27.46
C ARG A 245 -9.58 12.97 26.79
N ARG A 246 -8.73 13.23 25.80
CA ARG A 246 -8.76 14.48 25.04
C ARG A 246 -10.04 14.65 24.23
N VAL A 247 -10.50 13.58 23.56
CA VAL A 247 -11.77 13.58 22.80
C VAL A 247 -12.97 13.87 23.70
N LEU A 248 -12.96 13.32 24.93
CA LEU A 248 -14.00 13.59 25.92
C LEU A 248 -13.86 14.94 26.64
N GLY A 249 -12.75 15.66 26.45
CA GLY A 249 -12.47 16.92 27.15
C GLY A 249 -12.16 16.74 28.65
N ILE A 250 -11.78 15.53 29.08
CA ILE A 250 -11.46 15.24 30.49
C ILE A 250 -10.09 15.82 30.81
N ARG A 251 -10.05 16.85 31.65
CA ARG A 251 -8.83 17.53 32.12
C ARG A 251 -8.74 17.46 33.64
N TYR A 252 -7.52 17.52 34.16
CA TYR A 252 -7.32 17.71 35.60
C TYR A 252 -8.09 18.96 36.09
N PRO A 253 -8.75 18.94 37.27
CA PRO A 253 -8.70 17.94 38.34
C PRO A 253 -9.67 16.75 38.18
N THR A 254 -10.50 16.73 37.13
CA THR A 254 -11.45 15.62 36.92
C THR A 254 -10.72 14.30 36.63
N LYS A 255 -10.97 13.28 37.44
CA LYS A 255 -10.37 11.95 37.32
C LYS A 255 -11.40 10.93 36.85
N ILE A 256 -10.97 10.00 36.00
CA ILE A 256 -11.76 8.85 35.55
C ILE A 256 -10.88 7.61 35.56
N SER A 257 -11.40 6.49 36.07
CA SER A 257 -10.68 5.21 36.01
C SER A 257 -10.54 4.74 34.56
N ASN A 258 -9.49 3.96 34.27
CA ASN A 258 -9.26 3.42 32.93
C ASN A 258 -10.44 2.53 32.46
N LYS A 259 -11.00 1.72 33.37
CA LYS A 259 -12.16 0.86 33.08
C LYS A 259 -13.41 1.68 32.75
N SER A 260 -13.69 2.73 33.52
CA SER A 260 -14.83 3.62 33.26
C SER A 260 -14.65 4.43 31.97
N LEU A 261 -13.42 4.83 31.63
CA LEU A 261 -13.11 5.50 30.35
C LEU A 261 -13.48 4.62 29.16
N TYR A 262 -13.02 3.36 29.16
CA TYR A 262 -13.36 2.41 28.10
C TYR A 262 -14.85 2.11 28.02
N LYS A 263 -15.51 1.89 29.17
CA LYS A 263 -16.96 1.67 29.23
C LYS A 263 -17.74 2.88 28.68
N LYS A 264 -17.33 4.10 29.02
CA LYS A 264 -17.97 5.35 28.57
C LYS A 264 -17.81 5.60 27.07
N CYS A 265 -16.70 5.14 26.48
CA CYS A 265 -16.47 5.27 25.04
C CYS A 265 -16.93 4.05 24.23
N GLU A 266 -17.44 3.00 24.86
CA GLU A 266 -17.71 1.70 24.21
C GLU A 266 -16.47 1.21 23.44
N GLN A 267 -15.28 1.38 24.02
CA GLN A 267 -13.99 1.03 23.40
C GLN A 267 -13.27 -0.07 24.17
N THR A 268 -12.42 -0.80 23.45
CA THR A 268 -11.48 -1.77 24.03
C THR A 268 -10.04 -1.25 24.02
N PRO A 269 -9.15 -1.84 24.82
CA PRO A 269 -7.71 -1.65 24.64
C PRO A 269 -7.28 -1.93 23.20
N ILE A 270 -6.35 -1.11 22.68
CA ILE A 270 -5.86 -1.27 21.30
C ILE A 270 -5.04 -2.54 21.16
N SER A 271 -4.31 -2.94 22.20
CA SER A 271 -3.58 -4.20 22.25
C SER A 271 -4.42 -5.41 21.80
N LEU A 272 -5.67 -5.50 22.27
CA LEU A 272 -6.61 -6.57 21.88
C LEU A 272 -6.98 -6.51 20.39
N GLU A 273 -7.14 -5.31 19.85
CA GLU A 273 -7.49 -5.12 18.44
C GLU A 273 -6.31 -5.42 17.51
N VAL A 274 -5.10 -5.06 17.94
CA VAL A 274 -3.87 -5.44 17.23
C VAL A 274 -3.74 -6.96 17.21
N LEU A 275 -4.00 -7.64 18.33
CA LEU A 275 -4.02 -9.10 18.38
C LEU A 275 -5.06 -9.69 17.41
N GLN A 276 -6.25 -9.13 17.34
CA GLN A 276 -7.26 -9.54 16.36
C GLN A 276 -6.81 -9.27 14.92
N ALA A 277 -6.16 -8.15 14.63
CA ALA A 277 -5.61 -7.83 13.31
C ALA A 277 -4.53 -8.83 12.91
N LYS A 278 -3.62 -9.20 13.82
CA LYS A 278 -2.61 -10.24 13.62
C LYS A 278 -3.23 -11.58 13.28
N ARG A 279 -4.23 -12.02 14.07
CA ARG A 279 -4.95 -13.29 13.82
C ARG A 279 -5.68 -13.28 12.48
N ARG A 280 -6.30 -12.16 12.10
CA ARG A 280 -6.95 -11.99 10.79
C ARG A 280 -5.94 -12.09 9.65
N LEU A 281 -4.77 -11.44 9.78
CA LEU A 281 -3.69 -11.51 8.81
C LEU A 281 -3.15 -12.94 8.70
N PHE A 282 -2.85 -13.58 9.82
CA PHE A 282 -2.40 -14.97 9.87
C PHE A 282 -3.39 -15.92 9.17
N GLY A 283 -4.68 -15.84 9.52
CA GLY A 283 -5.71 -16.64 8.86
C GLY A 283 -5.87 -16.29 7.38
N HIS A 284 -5.65 -15.04 6.97
CA HIS A 284 -5.64 -14.67 5.56
C HIS A 284 -4.48 -15.35 4.82
N VAL A 285 -3.26 -15.34 5.37
CA VAL A 285 -2.10 -16.01 4.77
C VAL A 285 -2.33 -17.52 4.64
N LEU A 286 -2.87 -18.17 5.68
CA LEU A 286 -3.15 -19.62 5.66
C LEU A 286 -4.17 -20.04 4.60
N ARG A 287 -5.13 -19.18 4.25
CA ARG A 287 -6.13 -19.47 3.20
C ARG A 287 -5.60 -19.25 1.78
N ARG A 288 -4.41 -18.66 1.64
CA ARG A 288 -3.79 -18.42 0.34
C ARG A 288 -2.96 -19.64 -0.08
N GLU A 289 -2.75 -19.78 -1.38
CA GLU A 289 -1.99 -20.87 -1.96
C GLU A 289 -0.57 -20.97 -1.34
N PRO A 290 -0.06 -22.18 -1.06
CA PRO A 290 1.27 -22.38 -0.46
C PRO A 290 2.42 -21.79 -1.28
N SER A 291 2.21 -21.59 -2.59
CA SER A 291 3.21 -21.03 -3.50
C SER A 291 3.48 -19.53 -3.25
N ILE A 292 2.55 -18.81 -2.59
CA ILE A 292 2.62 -17.37 -2.39
C ILE A 292 3.75 -17.02 -1.40
N PRO A 293 4.53 -15.95 -1.66
CA PRO A 293 5.67 -15.56 -0.83
C PRO A 293 5.37 -15.43 0.67
N ALA A 294 4.22 -14.87 1.04
CA ALA A 294 3.83 -14.71 2.44
C ALA A 294 3.61 -16.06 3.14
N ASN A 295 3.04 -17.06 2.44
CA ASN A 295 2.83 -18.40 2.98
C ASN A 295 4.17 -19.13 3.11
N LYS A 296 5.01 -19.10 2.06
CA LYS A 296 6.39 -19.65 2.10
C LYS A 296 7.22 -19.08 3.24
N ALA A 297 7.23 -17.76 3.41
CA ALA A 297 7.98 -17.10 4.47
C ALA A 297 7.47 -17.50 5.86
N MET A 298 6.15 -17.62 6.02
CA MET A 298 5.54 -18.09 7.27
C MET A 298 5.88 -19.56 7.56
N ALA A 299 5.82 -20.43 6.56
CA ALA A 299 6.18 -21.84 6.71
C ALA A 299 7.65 -22.00 7.10
N PHE A 300 8.55 -21.28 6.41
CA PHE A 300 9.97 -21.23 6.75
C PHE A 300 10.22 -20.82 8.20
N MET A 301 9.56 -19.75 8.66
CA MET A 301 9.74 -19.24 10.03
C MET A 301 9.15 -20.16 11.13
N LEU A 302 8.12 -20.96 10.82
CA LEU A 302 7.41 -21.77 11.80
C LEU A 302 7.86 -23.24 11.84
N PHE A 303 8.31 -23.79 10.72
CA PHE A 303 8.56 -25.22 10.57
C PHE A 303 10.02 -25.55 10.20
N ASP A 304 10.72 -24.65 9.50
CA ASP A 304 12.07 -24.94 8.97
C ASP A 304 13.21 -24.35 9.84
N HIS A 305 12.89 -23.81 11.01
CA HIS A 305 13.88 -23.43 12.01
C HIS A 305 14.05 -24.54 13.07
N PRO A 306 15.17 -25.30 13.09
CA PRO A 306 15.58 -26.08 14.24
C PRO A 306 15.98 -25.20 15.43
#